data_AF-A0A3D8IGH7-F1
#
_entry.id   AF-A0A3D8IGH7-F1
#
_cell.length_a   1.000
_cell.length_b   1.000
_cell.length_c   1.000
_cell.angle_alpha   90.00
_cell.angle_beta   90.00
_cell.angle_gamma   90.00
#
_symmetry.space_group_name_H-M   'P 1'
#
loop_
_entity.id
_entity.type
_entity.pdbx_description
1 polymer ?
#
loop_
_entity_poly.entity_id
_entity_poly.type
_entity_poly.pdbx_seq_one_letter_code
_entity_poly.pdbx_strand_id
1 'polypeptide(L)'
;MQNWVLVLIVLVVIVLAVALFIAFLRDKSIKNRIKEKEPKVPNAQELLELLKDKNNNLNKLGQYSNLAYTHYMQYMSEMSDFDLEFIAILTSHKSVNAKLILEAERHFKQLNPERKTLLEKALNVGLKHR
;
A
#
# COMPACT_ATOMS: atom_id res chain seq x y z
N MET A 1 -36.76 -49.94 -30.45
CA MET A 1 -36.34 -48.53 -30.66
C MET A 1 -36.24 -47.70 -29.38
N GLN A 2 -36.91 -48.09 -28.27
CA GLN A 2 -36.99 -47.30 -27.03
C GLN A 2 -35.69 -47.19 -26.21
N ASN A 3 -34.82 -48.21 -26.25
CA ASN A 3 -33.55 -48.19 -25.50
C ASN A 3 -32.54 -47.15 -26.00
N TRP A 4 -32.46 -46.91 -27.31
CA TRP A 4 -31.48 -45.97 -27.88
C TRP A 4 -31.75 -44.53 -27.46
N VAL A 5 -33.03 -44.16 -27.30
CA VAL A 5 -33.44 -42.82 -26.85
C VAL A 5 -33.04 -42.60 -25.39
N LEU A 6 -33.19 -43.61 -24.53
CA LEU A 6 -32.75 -43.55 -23.14
C LEU A 6 -31.22 -43.39 -23.01
N VAL A 7 -30.44 -44.12 -23.82
CA VAL A 7 -28.97 -43.98 -23.83
C VAL A 7 -28.56 -42.56 -24.26
N LEU A 8 -29.25 -41.99 -25.25
CA LEU A 8 -28.99 -40.62 -25.72
C LEU A 8 -29.30 -39.57 -24.65
N ILE A 9 -30.40 -39.73 -23.92
CA ILE A 9 -30.78 -38.82 -22.83
C ILE A 9 -29.75 -38.89 -21.69
N VAL A 10 -29.35 -40.09 -21.27
CA VAL A 10 -28.35 -40.27 -20.21
C VAL A 10 -27.01 -39.63 -20.62
N LEU A 11 -26.61 -39.78 -21.88
CA LEU A 11 -25.36 -39.19 -22.38
C LEU A 11 -25.39 -37.65 -22.35
N VAL A 12 -26.52 -37.04 -22.73
CA VAL A 12 -26.68 -35.58 -22.65
C VAL A 12 -26.63 -35.07 -21.20
N VAL A 13 -27.24 -35.79 -20.26
CA VAL A 13 -27.21 -35.43 -18.83
C VAL A 13 -25.79 -35.51 -18.26
N ILE A 14 -25.01 -36.52 -18.65
CA ILE A 14 -23.60 -36.66 -18.23
C ILE A 14 -22.77 -35.50 -18.78
N VAL A 15 -22.93 -35.14 -20.06
CA VAL A 15 -22.22 -34.01 -20.67
C VAL A 15 -22.56 -32.69 -19.98
N LEU A 16 -23.84 -32.46 -19.67
CA LEU A 16 -24.28 -31.28 -18.91
C LEU A 16 -23.68 -31.25 -17.49
N ALA A 17 -23.66 -32.39 -16.79
CA ALA A 17 -23.07 -32.49 -15.46
C ALA A 17 -21.56 -32.21 -15.47
N VAL A 18 -20.82 -32.72 -16.47
CA VAL A 18 -19.39 -32.46 -16.64
C VAL A 18 -19.13 -30.98 -16.96
N ALA A 19 -19.95 -30.37 -17.82
CA ALA A 19 -19.83 -28.94 -18.15
C ALA A 19 -20.07 -28.06 -16.90
N LEU A 20 -21.08 -28.36 -16.10
CA LEU A 20 -21.36 -27.66 -14.85
C LEU A 20 -20.24 -27.88 -13.82
N PHE A 21 -19.68 -29.09 -13.73
CA PHE A 21 -18.57 -29.39 -12.83
C PHE A 21 -17.30 -28.61 -13.19
N ILE A 22 -16.96 -28.52 -14.48
CA ILE A 22 -15.82 -27.72 -14.97
C ILE A 22 -16.05 -26.23 -14.70
N ALA A 23 -17.26 -25.71 -14.95
CA ALA A 23 -17.61 -24.32 -14.65
C ALA A 23 -17.48 -24.01 -13.14
N PHE A 24 -17.95 -24.93 -12.30
CA PHE A 24 -17.87 -24.79 -10.83
C PHE A 24 -16.42 -24.83 -10.31
N LEU A 25 -15.57 -25.71 -10.87
CA LEU A 25 -14.13 -25.73 -10.54
C LEU A 25 -13.41 -24.47 -11.00
N ARG A 26 -13.78 -23.93 -12.17
CA ARG A 26 -13.19 -22.70 -12.73
C ARG A 26 -13.52 -21.47 -11.88
N ASP A 27 -14.76 -21.35 -11.40
CA ASP A 27 -15.17 -20.26 -10.49
C ASP A 27 -14.39 -20.31 -9.15
N LYS A 28 -14.24 -21.51 -8.57
CA LYS A 28 -13.46 -21.71 -7.34
C LYS A 28 -11.97 -21.40 -7.52
N SER A 29 -11.40 -21.71 -8.70
CA SER A 29 -10.00 -21.41 -9.01
C SER A 29 -9.76 -19.90 -9.22
N ILE A 30 -10.69 -19.20 -9.87
CA ILE A 30 -10.59 -17.75 -10.08
C ILE A 30 -10.73 -17.00 -8.75
N LYS A 31 -11.65 -17.40 -7.87
CA LYS A 31 -11.85 -16.78 -6.55
C LYS A 31 -10.62 -16.91 -5.63
N ASN A 32 -9.82 -17.97 -5.79
CA ASN A 32 -8.58 -18.15 -5.04
C ASN A 32 -7.38 -17.42 -5.63
N ARG A 33 -7.36 -17.13 -6.94
CA ARG A 33 -6.31 -16.31 -7.56
C ARG A 33 -6.45 -14.82 -7.28
N ILE A 34 -7.67 -14.32 -7.03
CA ILE A 34 -7.90 -12.90 -6.70
C ILE A 34 -7.42 -12.56 -5.27
N LYS A 35 -7.11 -13.57 -4.44
CA LYS A 35 -6.47 -13.37 -3.12
C LYS A 35 -4.94 -13.30 -3.18
N GLU A 36 -4.31 -13.32 -4.35
CA GLU A 36 -2.89 -13.02 -4.44
C GLU A 36 -2.66 -11.51 -4.42
N LYS A 37 -2.31 -11.03 -3.21
CA LYS A 37 -1.55 -9.81 -2.96
C LYS A 37 -2.21 -8.53 -3.49
N GLU A 38 -3.23 -8.06 -2.79
CA GLU A 38 -3.27 -6.61 -2.59
C GLU A 38 -1.91 -6.24 -1.97
N PRO A 39 -1.13 -5.32 -2.59
CA PRO A 39 0.07 -4.83 -1.96
C PRO A 39 -0.38 -4.22 -0.63
N LYS A 40 -0.05 -4.88 0.48
CA LYS A 40 -0.35 -4.38 1.81
C LYS A 40 0.30 -3.01 1.89
N VAL A 41 -0.52 -1.96 1.88
CA VAL A 41 -0.05 -0.61 2.16
C VAL A 41 0.55 -0.70 3.56
N PRO A 42 1.85 -0.39 3.73
CA PRO A 42 2.48 -0.49 5.02
C PRO A 42 1.75 0.43 6.01
N ASN A 43 1.60 -0.02 7.25
CA ASN A 43 1.06 0.80 8.34
C ASN A 43 1.98 2.02 8.57
N ALA A 44 1.48 3.09 9.20
CA ALA A 44 2.27 4.26 9.59
C ALA A 44 3.63 3.88 10.21
N GLN A 45 3.65 2.94 11.16
CA GLN A 45 4.89 2.50 11.81
C GLN A 45 5.85 1.78 10.85
N GLU A 46 5.32 0.88 10.02
CA GLU A 46 6.12 0.14 9.02
C GLU A 46 6.74 1.10 8.01
N LEU A 47 6.01 2.14 7.60
CA LEU A 47 6.53 3.17 6.70
C LEU A 47 7.66 3.98 7.34
N LEU A 48 7.55 4.33 8.61
CA LEU A 48 8.62 5.03 9.35
C LEU A 48 9.85 4.15 9.52
N GLU A 49 9.67 2.84 9.78
CA GLU A 49 10.79 1.89 9.83
C GLU A 49 11.47 1.74 8.47
N LEU A 50 10.69 1.62 7.40
CA LEU A 50 11.21 1.60 6.04
C LEU A 50 11.98 2.88 5.73
N LEU A 51 11.48 4.05 6.16
CA LEU A 51 12.15 5.34 5.97
C LEU A 51 13.45 5.45 6.79
N LYS A 52 13.52 4.83 7.97
CA LYS A 52 14.73 4.80 8.83
C LYS A 52 15.88 3.97 8.25
N ASP A 53 15.61 3.07 7.30
CA ASP A 53 16.66 2.23 6.71
C ASP A 53 17.70 3.09 5.96
N LYS A 54 18.90 3.15 6.52
CA LYS A 54 20.04 3.94 6.02
C LYS A 54 20.50 3.50 4.63
N ASN A 55 20.13 2.30 4.18
CA ASN A 55 20.46 1.80 2.84
C ASN A 55 19.56 2.38 1.74
N ASN A 56 18.54 3.18 2.11
CA ASN A 56 17.67 3.79 1.13
C ASN A 56 18.40 4.84 0.30
N ASN A 57 18.16 4.77 -1.01
CA ASN A 57 18.57 5.79 -1.95
C ASN A 57 17.48 6.88 -2.07
N LEU A 58 17.84 8.01 -2.68
CA LEU A 58 16.94 9.14 -2.86
C LEU A 58 15.61 8.75 -3.55
N ASN A 59 15.64 7.83 -4.50
CA ASN A 59 14.45 7.36 -5.21
C ASN A 59 13.47 6.64 -4.26
N LYS A 60 13.97 5.71 -3.43
CA LYS A 60 13.15 5.03 -2.41
C LYS A 60 12.56 6.00 -1.40
N LEU A 61 13.35 6.97 -0.92
CA LEU A 61 12.86 8.01 -0.02
C LEU A 61 11.74 8.85 -0.65
N GLY A 62 11.86 9.16 -1.94
CA GLY A 62 10.81 9.82 -2.71
C GLY A 62 9.53 8.98 -2.82
N GLN A 63 9.66 7.67 -3.05
CA GLN A 63 8.52 6.76 -3.09
C GLN A 63 7.82 6.66 -1.73
N TYR A 64 8.57 6.53 -0.64
CA TYR A 64 8.00 6.52 0.72
C TYR A 64 7.34 7.85 1.09
N SER A 65 7.90 8.96 0.62
CA SER A 65 7.30 10.29 0.77
C SER A 65 5.98 10.39 0.02
N ASN A 66 5.92 9.95 -1.23
CA ASN A 66 4.68 9.95 -1.99
C ASN A 66 3.60 9.04 -1.36
N LEU A 67 4.01 7.90 -0.82
CA LEU A 67 3.14 6.97 -0.11
C LEU A 67 2.61 7.60 1.19
N ALA A 68 3.47 8.30 1.94
CA ALA A 68 3.09 9.09 3.12
C ALA A 68 2.06 10.17 2.80
N TYR A 69 2.19 10.87 1.66
CA TYR A 69 1.23 11.90 1.26
C TYR A 69 -0.12 11.30 0.86
N THR A 70 -0.08 10.20 0.10
CA THR A 70 -1.28 9.54 -0.43
C THR A 70 -2.16 8.97 0.69
N HIS A 71 -1.54 8.39 1.72
CA HIS A 71 -2.23 7.76 2.84
C HIS A 71 -2.19 8.59 4.13
N TYR A 72 -1.94 9.90 4.03
CA TYR A 72 -1.72 10.77 5.18
C TYR A 72 -2.83 10.71 6.24
N MET A 73 -4.11 10.73 5.81
CA MET A 73 -5.25 10.65 6.73
C MET A 73 -5.31 9.33 7.49
N GLN A 74 -4.97 8.22 6.82
CA GLN A 74 -4.90 6.91 7.44
C GLN A 74 -3.76 6.87 8.47
N TYR A 75 -2.58 7.38 8.10
CA TYR A 75 -1.43 7.40 9.00
C TYR A 75 -1.59 8.33 10.20
N MET A 76 -2.22 9.48 10.03
CA MET A 76 -2.58 10.37 11.15
C MET A 76 -3.62 9.75 12.08
N SER A 77 -4.53 8.90 11.56
CA SER A 77 -5.49 8.16 12.38
C SER A 77 -4.83 7.00 13.15
N GLU A 78 -3.77 6.40 12.61
CA GLU A 78 -3.00 5.33 13.26
C GLU A 78 -2.00 5.91 14.27
N MET A 79 -1.36 7.02 13.94
CA MET A 79 -0.35 7.70 14.74
C MET A 79 -0.48 9.22 14.58
N SER A 80 -0.91 9.89 15.65
CA SER A 80 -1.14 11.34 15.64
C SER A 80 0.12 12.17 15.38
N ASP A 81 1.31 11.65 15.66
CA ASP A 81 2.60 12.34 15.47
C ASP A 81 3.38 11.87 14.24
N PHE A 82 2.70 11.14 13.34
CA PHE A 82 3.31 10.53 12.15
C PHE A 82 4.08 11.55 11.29
N ASP A 83 3.49 12.72 11.00
CA ASP A 83 4.13 13.76 10.18
C ASP A 83 5.40 14.34 10.82
N LEU A 84 5.39 14.54 12.14
CA LEU A 84 6.54 15.03 12.90
C LEU A 84 7.68 14.01 12.88
N GLU A 85 7.36 12.74 13.14
CA GLU A 85 8.36 11.66 13.09
C GLU A 85 8.88 11.46 11.67
N PHE A 86 8.00 11.47 10.68
CA PHE A 86 8.37 11.33 9.27
C PHE A 86 9.34 12.43 8.85
N ILE A 87 9.06 13.69 9.16
CA ILE A 87 9.96 14.80 8.84
C ILE A 87 11.29 14.65 9.58
N ALA A 88 11.28 14.29 10.87
CA ALA A 88 12.50 14.14 11.65
C ALA A 88 13.41 13.01 11.10
N ILE A 89 12.82 11.89 10.69
CA ILE A 89 13.55 10.76 10.10
C ILE A 89 14.02 11.11 8.69
N LEU A 90 13.16 11.71 7.86
CA LEU A 90 13.51 12.11 6.50
C LEU A 90 14.68 13.08 6.50
N THR A 91 14.65 14.11 7.37
CA THR A 91 15.68 15.15 7.45
C THR A 91 17.03 14.66 8.00
N SER A 92 17.01 13.65 8.88
CA SER A 92 18.23 13.02 9.41
C SER A 92 18.85 11.98 8.46
N HIS A 93 18.16 11.64 7.36
CA HIS A 93 18.64 10.64 6.41
C HIS A 93 19.78 11.19 5.52
N LYS A 94 20.95 10.54 5.54
CA LYS A 94 22.16 11.00 4.81
C LYS A 94 21.95 11.17 3.30
N SER A 95 21.20 10.23 2.71
CA SER A 95 20.90 10.17 1.26
C SER A 95 19.84 11.17 0.79
N VAL A 96 19.22 11.94 1.69
CA VAL A 96 18.16 12.88 1.34
C VAL A 96 18.74 14.21 0.87
N ASN A 97 18.08 14.84 -0.11
CA ASN A 97 18.42 16.19 -0.55
C ASN A 97 17.48 17.23 0.08
N ALA A 98 17.92 18.48 0.11
CA ALA A 98 17.12 19.59 0.63
C ALA A 98 15.81 19.79 -0.14
N LYS A 99 15.79 19.44 -1.44
CA LYS A 99 14.60 19.52 -2.29
C LYS A 99 13.46 18.62 -1.79
N LEU A 100 13.75 17.35 -1.50
CA LEU A 100 12.75 16.39 -1.03
C LEU A 100 12.25 16.76 0.37
N ILE A 101 13.13 17.29 1.23
CA ILE A 101 12.76 17.81 2.55
C ILE A 101 11.74 18.97 2.40
N LEU A 102 12.05 19.96 1.55
CA LEU A 102 11.18 21.12 1.30
C LEU A 102 9.84 20.70 0.68
N GLU A 103 9.86 19.71 -0.21
CA GLU A 103 8.67 19.16 -0.83
C GLU A 103 7.78 18.46 0.21
N ALA A 104 8.37 17.63 1.08
CA ALA A 104 7.65 16.99 2.18
C ALA A 104 7.05 17.98 3.17
N GLU A 105 7.82 18.97 3.59
CA GLU A 105 7.33 20.04 4.45
C GLU A 105 6.14 20.76 3.82
N ARG A 106 6.26 21.13 2.54
CA ARG A 106 5.17 21.82 1.82
C ARG A 106 3.92 20.97 1.76
N HIS A 107 4.04 19.67 1.46
CA HIS A 107 2.92 18.75 1.40
C HIS A 107 2.23 18.59 2.76
N PHE A 108 2.99 18.34 3.84
CA PHE A 108 2.37 18.20 5.17
C PHE A 108 1.75 19.50 5.68
N LYS A 109 2.35 20.68 5.40
CA LYS A 109 1.73 21.97 5.73
C LYS A 109 0.44 22.23 4.97
N GLN A 110 0.33 21.75 3.73
CA GLN A 110 -0.91 21.85 2.95
C GLN A 110 -1.98 20.92 3.49
N LEU A 111 -1.61 19.71 3.91
CA LEU A 111 -2.54 18.70 4.45
C LEU A 111 -3.00 19.04 5.86
N ASN A 112 -2.14 19.65 6.70
CA ASN A 112 -2.47 20.08 8.04
C ASN A 112 -1.81 21.43 8.39
N PRO A 113 -2.48 22.56 8.09
CA PRO A 113 -1.92 23.89 8.33
C PRO A 113 -1.80 24.25 9.81
N GLU A 114 -2.59 23.63 10.70
CA GLU A 114 -2.56 23.91 12.14
C GLU A 114 -1.26 23.43 12.80
N ARG A 115 -0.65 22.37 12.27
CA ARG A 115 0.62 21.82 12.78
C ARG A 115 1.87 22.43 12.16
N LYS A 116 1.74 23.49 11.37
CA LYS A 116 2.85 24.16 10.67
C LYS A 116 4.05 24.47 11.60
N THR A 117 3.79 25.01 12.79
CA THR A 117 4.83 25.38 13.76
C THR A 117 5.54 24.17 14.35
N LEU A 118 4.81 23.07 14.56
CA LEU A 118 5.38 21.81 15.05
C LEU A 118 6.22 21.12 13.97
N LEU A 119 5.77 21.14 12.72
CA LEU A 119 6.51 20.62 11.56
C LEU A 119 7.83 21.38 11.36
N GLU A 120 7.80 22.72 11.45
CA GLU A 120 9.01 23.55 11.38
C GLU A 120 9.98 23.26 12.53
N LYS A 121 9.47 22.97 13.71
CA LYS A 121 10.30 22.57 14.86
C LYS A 121 10.93 21.20 14.64
N ALA A 122 10.17 20.21 14.16
CA ALA A 122 10.67 18.87 13.84
C ALA A 122 11.73 18.90 12.74
N LEU A 123 11.51 19.72 11.70
CA LEU A 123 12.47 19.99 10.63
C LEU A 123 13.80 20.53 11.19
N ASN A 124 13.73 21.55 12.04
CA ASN A 124 14.92 22.14 12.66
C ASN A 124 15.67 21.15 13.55
N VAL A 125 14.96 20.29 14.29
CA VAL A 125 15.59 19.25 15.11
C VAL A 125 16.31 18.22 14.25
N GLY A 126 15.68 17.74 13.17
CA GLY A 126 16.29 16.75 12.29
C GLY A 126 17.46 17.30 11.47
N LEU A 127 17.40 18.57 11.05
CA LEU A 127 18.53 19.25 10.40
C LEU A 127 19.73 19.46 11.34
N LYS A 128 19.50 19.69 12.64
CA LYS A 128 20.57 19.80 13.64
C LYS A 128 21.28 18.48 13.94
N HIS A 129 20.62 17.34 13.68
CA HIS A 129 21.16 16.00 13.93
C HIS A 129 21.87 15.38 12.71
N ARG A 130 21.92 16.10 11.60
CA ARG A 130 22.59 15.69 10.36
C ARG A 130 24.10 15.95 10.41
#